data_AF-A0A6C0L0K1-F1
#
_entry.id   AF-A0A6C0L0K1-F1
#
_cell.length_a   1.000
_cell.length_b   1.000
_cell.length_c   1.000
_cell.angle_alpha   90.00
_cell.angle_beta   90.00
_cell.angle_gamma   90.00
#
_symmetry.space_group_name_H-M   'P 1'
#
loop_
_entity.id
_entity.type
_entity.pdbx_description
1 polymer ?
#
loop_
_entity_poly.entity_id
_entity_poly.type
_entity_poly.pdbx_seq_one_letter_code
_entity_poly.pdbx_strand_id
1 'polypeptide(L)'
;MKHTLSFIEVEVIRPNPKAVILKCKLAKWNKTTSVSYKAANSADYRQSYSGSGLPFPDAISAMDNTDNKGTIKPSSKEFVIKMKFPNSYYSHLGTRLILPHVHLSVNQNNKIQSANIQIGENAPFRSLTYQTNPVPRISPNFYSRKAVKTPRSQEQILRDSGYSLETPNNFWGKAVPP
;
A
#
# COMPACT_ATOMS: atom_id res chain seq x y z
N MET A 1 5.05 -9.02 -6.99
CA MET A 1 4.45 -10.05 -6.10
C MET A 1 3.44 -10.84 -6.90
N LYS A 2 3.45 -12.17 -6.86
CA LYS A 2 2.50 -13.00 -7.63
C LYS A 2 1.50 -13.66 -6.66
N HIS A 3 0.22 -13.47 -6.93
CA HIS A 3 -0.88 -14.12 -6.21
C HIS A 3 -1.59 -15.09 -7.15
N THR A 4 -1.70 -16.34 -6.72
CA THR A 4 -2.39 -17.39 -7.48
C THR A 4 -3.65 -17.75 -6.72
N LEU A 5 -4.81 -17.40 -7.27
CA LEU A 5 -6.11 -17.81 -6.75
C LEU A 5 -6.73 -18.81 -7.72
N SER A 6 -7.70 -19.60 -7.23
CA SER A 6 -8.38 -20.63 -8.04
C SER A 6 -9.06 -20.09 -9.30
N PHE A 7 -9.37 -18.81 -9.34
CA PHE A 7 -10.09 -18.16 -10.44
C PHE A 7 -9.28 -17.08 -11.17
N ILE A 8 -8.20 -16.56 -10.57
CA ILE A 8 -7.39 -15.48 -11.14
C ILE A 8 -5.95 -15.54 -10.64
N GLU A 9 -4.99 -15.39 -11.55
CA GLU A 9 -3.61 -15.09 -11.24
C GLU A 9 -3.38 -13.58 -11.38
N VAL A 10 -2.77 -12.97 -10.38
CA VAL A 10 -2.47 -11.54 -10.36
C VAL A 10 -1.00 -11.33 -10.07
N GLU A 11 -0.32 -10.68 -11.00
CA GLU A 11 1.04 -10.20 -10.83
C GLU A 11 1.01 -8.69 -10.56
N VAL A 12 1.50 -8.30 -9.39
CA VAL A 12 1.58 -6.92 -8.94
C VAL A 12 2.94 -6.36 -9.35
N ILE A 13 2.91 -5.32 -10.19
CA ILE A 13 4.07 -4.57 -10.66
C ILE A 13 3.96 -3.13 -10.15
N ARG A 14 5.02 -2.65 -9.50
CA ARG A 14 5.10 -1.28 -8.98
C ARG A 14 6.10 -0.47 -9.83
N PRO A 15 5.64 0.25 -10.87
CA PRO A 15 6.55 1.06 -11.68
C PRO A 15 7.05 2.29 -10.94
N ASN A 16 6.25 2.84 -10.02
CA ASN A 16 6.64 3.99 -9.22
C ASN A 16 5.98 3.93 -7.82
N PRO A 17 6.44 4.73 -6.85
CA PRO A 17 5.84 4.90 -5.52
C PRO A 17 4.32 5.05 -5.47
N LYS A 18 3.74 5.78 -6.43
CA LYS A 18 2.36 6.30 -6.40
C LYS A 18 1.40 5.53 -7.31
N ALA A 19 1.87 4.54 -8.05
CA ALA A 19 1.10 3.81 -9.05
C ALA A 19 1.39 2.31 -8.97
N VAL A 20 0.39 1.52 -9.31
CA VAL A 20 0.49 0.08 -9.38
C VAL A 20 -0.18 -0.42 -10.65
N ILE A 21 0.44 -1.44 -11.24
CA ILE A 21 -0.05 -2.14 -12.41
C ILE A 21 -0.31 -3.58 -11.99
N LEU A 22 -1.55 -4.04 -12.14
CA LEU A 22 -1.93 -5.43 -11.93
C LEU A 22 -2.02 -6.11 -13.29
N LYS A 23 -1.14 -7.06 -13.57
CA LYS A 23 -1.28 -7.98 -14.69
C LYS A 23 -2.11 -9.17 -14.22
N CYS A 24 -3.29 -9.32 -14.80
CA CYS A 24 -4.26 -10.32 -14.37
C CYS A 24 -4.44 -11.38 -15.46
N LYS A 25 -4.54 -12.64 -15.06
CA LYS A 25 -4.85 -13.77 -15.92
C LYS A 25 -5.97 -14.59 -15.29
N LEU A 26 -7.11 -14.67 -15.96
CA LEU A 26 -8.26 -15.43 -15.48
C LEU A 26 -8.02 -16.93 -15.67
N ALA A 27 -8.51 -17.78 -14.78
CA ALA A 27 -8.45 -19.22 -14.98
C ALA A 27 -9.39 -19.67 -16.11
N LYS A 28 -10.63 -19.17 -16.08
CA LYS A 28 -11.68 -19.35 -17.10
C LYS A 28 -12.13 -18.00 -17.63
N TRP A 29 -12.43 -17.88 -18.92
CA TRP A 29 -12.87 -16.63 -19.55
C TRP A 29 -14.05 -16.88 -20.49
N ASN A 30 -15.10 -16.06 -20.34
CA ASN A 30 -16.26 -16.00 -21.21
C ASN A 30 -16.53 -14.53 -21.62
N LYS A 31 -17.25 -14.31 -22.74
CA LYS A 31 -17.64 -12.96 -23.20
C LYS A 31 -18.50 -12.16 -22.21
N THR A 32 -19.20 -12.86 -21.32
CA THR A 32 -20.03 -12.29 -20.24
C THR A 32 -19.23 -11.95 -18.98
N THR A 33 -17.93 -12.25 -18.95
CA THR A 33 -17.10 -12.03 -17.76
C THR A 33 -16.94 -10.54 -17.51
N SER A 34 -17.23 -10.10 -16.30
CA SER A 34 -16.91 -8.75 -15.84
C SER A 34 -16.05 -8.82 -14.59
N VAL A 35 -14.97 -8.04 -14.57
CA VAL A 35 -14.07 -7.92 -13.42
C VAL A 35 -14.27 -6.54 -12.83
N SER A 36 -14.71 -6.46 -11.58
CA SER A 36 -14.71 -5.22 -10.83
C SER A 36 -13.56 -5.20 -9.83
N TYR A 37 -12.99 -4.02 -9.64
CA TYR A 37 -11.93 -3.79 -8.68
C TYR A 37 -12.27 -2.56 -7.83
N LYS A 38 -11.90 -2.60 -6.56
CA LYS A 38 -12.01 -1.48 -5.64
C LYS A 38 -10.85 -1.49 -4.67
N ALA A 39 -10.24 -0.34 -4.47
CA ALA A 39 -9.14 -0.12 -3.55
C ALA A 39 -9.33 1.17 -2.76
N ALA A 40 -8.62 1.27 -1.64
CA ALA A 40 -8.53 2.52 -0.88
C ALA A 40 -7.91 3.65 -1.72
N ASN A 41 -8.18 4.88 -1.32
CA ASN A 41 -7.51 6.05 -1.86
C ASN A 41 -6.00 6.00 -1.63
N SER A 42 -5.26 6.76 -2.43
CA SER A 42 -3.82 6.93 -2.23
C SER A 42 -3.52 7.76 -0.98
N ALA A 43 -2.31 7.58 -0.45
CA ALA A 43 -1.87 8.34 0.71
C ALA A 43 -1.69 9.83 0.37
N ASP A 44 -1.98 10.68 1.35
CA ASP A 44 -1.59 12.09 1.33
C ASP A 44 -0.06 12.20 1.45
N TYR A 45 0.54 12.95 0.52
CA TYR A 45 1.97 13.29 0.54
C TYR A 45 2.11 14.79 0.79
N ARG A 46 2.08 15.18 2.06
CA ARG A 46 2.27 16.57 2.50
C ARG A 46 3.76 16.89 2.62
N GLN A 47 4.08 18.15 2.92
CA GLN A 47 5.48 18.57 3.13
C GLN A 47 6.04 18.10 4.48
N SER A 48 5.19 17.87 5.48
CA SER A 48 5.62 17.46 6.82
C SER A 48 5.73 15.93 6.93
N TYR A 49 6.73 15.47 7.69
CA TYR A 49 6.94 14.06 8.01
C TYR A 49 5.70 13.44 8.69
N SER A 50 5.15 14.14 9.69
CA SER A 50 4.02 13.69 10.50
C SER A 50 2.68 13.71 9.75
N GLY A 51 2.56 14.50 8.68
CA GLY A 51 1.31 14.64 7.92
C GLY A 51 1.22 13.79 6.66
N SER A 52 2.22 12.94 6.39
CA SER A 52 2.37 12.23 5.12
C SER A 52 2.41 10.72 5.30
N GLY A 53 1.74 9.99 4.39
CA GLY A 53 1.75 8.53 4.40
C GLY A 53 0.97 7.88 5.54
N LEU A 54 0.11 8.64 6.25
CA LEU A 54 -0.67 8.11 7.36
C LEU A 54 -1.76 7.16 6.86
N PRO A 55 -2.00 6.01 7.52
CA PRO A 55 -3.16 5.18 7.23
C PRO A 55 -4.46 5.93 7.48
N PHE A 56 -5.51 5.59 6.73
CA PHE A 56 -6.84 6.13 7.00
C PHE A 56 -7.43 5.59 8.33
N PRO A 57 -8.27 6.37 9.01
CA PRO A 57 -8.85 5.98 10.30
C PRO A 57 -9.75 4.75 10.19
N ASP A 58 -10.42 4.56 9.07
CA ASP A 58 -11.35 3.46 8.86
C ASP A 58 -11.59 3.16 7.36
N ALA A 59 -12.27 2.06 7.08
CA ALA A 59 -12.56 1.62 5.71
C ALA A 59 -13.52 2.55 4.97
N ILE A 60 -14.46 3.21 5.67
CA ILE A 60 -15.43 4.13 5.06
C ILE A 60 -14.66 5.32 4.52
N SER A 61 -13.84 5.96 5.35
CA SER A 61 -12.97 7.08 4.94
C SER A 61 -12.00 6.70 3.82
N ALA A 62 -11.40 5.50 3.90
CA ALA A 62 -10.42 5.04 2.91
C ALA A 62 -11.03 4.80 1.52
N MET A 63 -12.30 4.34 1.49
CA MET A 63 -13.00 3.94 0.26
C MET A 63 -13.94 5.03 -0.26
N ASP A 64 -14.16 6.09 0.53
CA ASP A 64 -15.01 7.19 0.12
C ASP A 64 -14.43 7.92 -1.10
N ASN A 65 -15.27 8.11 -2.11
CA ASN A 65 -14.92 8.71 -3.40
C ASN A 65 -13.58 8.25 -4.00
N THR A 66 -13.21 6.98 -3.80
CA THR A 66 -11.94 6.46 -4.31
C THR A 66 -11.88 6.48 -5.83
N ASP A 67 -10.77 6.99 -6.37
CA ASP A 67 -10.43 6.90 -7.81
C ASP A 67 -10.05 5.46 -8.21
N ASN A 68 -9.64 4.64 -7.23
CA ASN A 68 -9.18 3.28 -7.45
C ASN A 68 -10.34 2.28 -7.50
N LYS A 69 -11.39 2.59 -8.26
CA LYS A 69 -12.54 1.72 -8.49
C LYS A 69 -12.88 1.65 -9.97
N GLY A 70 -13.34 0.49 -10.42
CA GLY A 70 -13.80 0.35 -11.80
C GLY A 70 -14.29 -1.05 -12.13
N THR A 71 -14.92 -1.16 -13.30
CA THR A 71 -15.36 -2.42 -13.87
C THR A 71 -14.79 -2.55 -15.27
N ILE A 72 -14.16 -3.68 -15.54
CA ILE A 72 -13.53 -4.02 -16.81
C ILE A 72 -14.25 -5.23 -17.38
N LYS A 73 -14.63 -5.17 -18.65
CA LYS A 73 -15.09 -6.31 -19.43
C LYS A 73 -13.91 -6.78 -20.30
N PRO A 74 -13.11 -7.75 -19.84
CA PRO A 74 -11.90 -8.12 -20.54
C PRO A 74 -12.22 -8.84 -21.86
N SER A 75 -11.68 -8.32 -22.97
CA SER A 75 -11.80 -8.94 -24.29
C SER A 75 -10.99 -10.23 -24.44
N SER A 76 -10.09 -10.50 -23.49
CA SER A 76 -9.20 -11.66 -23.49
C SER A 76 -9.03 -12.25 -22.08
N LYS A 77 -8.38 -13.41 -21.98
CA LYS A 77 -8.05 -14.06 -20.70
C LYS A 77 -7.07 -13.25 -19.85
N GLU A 78 -6.25 -12.43 -20.49
CA GLU A 78 -5.23 -11.59 -19.87
C GLU A 78 -5.62 -10.12 -20.02
N PHE A 79 -5.45 -9.35 -18.96
CA PHE A 79 -5.74 -7.93 -18.95
C PHE A 79 -4.91 -7.21 -17.90
N VAL A 80 -4.89 -5.88 -18.00
CA VAL A 80 -4.07 -5.03 -17.13
C VAL A 80 -4.96 -3.99 -16.46
N ILE A 81 -4.81 -3.86 -15.14
CA ILE A 81 -5.42 -2.78 -14.36
C ILE A 81 -4.32 -1.82 -13.96
N LYS A 82 -4.50 -0.52 -14.25
CA LYS A 82 -3.63 0.56 -13.80
C LYS A 82 -4.40 1.39 -12.77
N MET A 83 -3.81 1.62 -11.60
CA MET A 83 -4.43 2.43 -10.57
C MET A 83 -3.36 3.16 -9.74
N LYS A 84 -3.78 4.13 -8.93
CA LYS A 84 -2.87 4.77 -7.98
C LYS A 84 -2.59 3.79 -6.83
N PHE A 85 -1.41 3.86 -6.23
CA PHE A 85 -1.04 2.95 -5.14
C PHE A 85 -2.00 3.20 -3.95
N PRO A 86 -2.78 2.19 -3.50
CA PRO A 86 -3.72 2.36 -2.41
C PRO A 86 -2.98 2.51 -1.08
N ASN A 87 -3.58 3.23 -0.13
CA ASN A 87 -3.05 3.34 1.22
C ASN A 87 -3.61 2.25 2.15
N SER A 88 -2.97 2.08 3.31
CA SER A 88 -3.50 1.30 4.42
C SER A 88 -4.60 2.03 5.18
N TYR A 89 -5.41 1.31 5.94
CA TYR A 89 -6.41 1.87 6.83
C TYR A 89 -6.63 0.99 8.06
N TYR A 90 -7.25 1.54 9.10
CA TYR A 90 -7.58 0.77 10.30
C TYR A 90 -8.96 0.12 10.25
N SER A 91 -9.08 -1.02 10.91
CA SER A 91 -10.34 -1.74 11.11
C SER A 91 -10.49 -2.09 12.60
N HIS A 92 -11.66 -2.60 12.99
CA HIS A 92 -11.93 -3.01 14.37
C HIS A 92 -11.66 -1.87 15.37
N LEU A 93 -12.28 -0.70 15.12
CA LEU A 93 -12.18 0.48 15.97
C LEU A 93 -10.73 0.96 16.19
N GLY A 94 -9.90 0.93 15.15
CA GLY A 94 -8.52 1.43 15.21
C GLY A 94 -7.46 0.40 15.63
N THR A 95 -7.86 -0.82 15.99
CA THR A 95 -6.92 -1.81 16.56
C THR A 95 -6.15 -2.60 15.51
N ARG A 96 -6.74 -2.84 14.34
CA ARG A 96 -6.14 -3.68 13.30
C ARG A 96 -5.82 -2.87 12.05
N LEU A 97 -4.54 -2.73 11.75
CA LEU A 97 -4.06 -2.15 10.50
C LEU A 97 -4.29 -3.12 9.34
N ILE A 98 -5.00 -2.65 8.31
CA ILE A 98 -5.16 -3.34 7.04
C ILE A 98 -4.17 -2.75 6.05
N LEU A 99 -3.29 -3.60 5.53
CA LEU A 99 -2.26 -3.22 4.57
C LEU A 99 -2.88 -2.84 3.21
N PRO A 100 -2.13 -2.11 2.35
CA PRO A 100 -2.57 -1.77 1.01
C PRO A 100 -3.05 -3.01 0.24
N HIS A 101 -4.32 -3.03 -0.15
CA HIS A 101 -4.93 -4.13 -0.89
C HIS A 101 -5.93 -3.63 -1.92
N VAL A 102 -6.25 -4.51 -2.86
CA VAL A 102 -7.37 -4.35 -3.80
C VAL A 102 -8.33 -5.49 -3.59
N HIS A 103 -9.61 -5.16 -3.49
CA HIS A 103 -10.71 -6.09 -3.58
C HIS A 103 -11.04 -6.32 -5.06
N LEU A 104 -10.83 -7.54 -5.54
CA LEU A 104 -11.18 -7.97 -6.89
C LEU A 104 -12.38 -8.87 -6.85
N SER A 105 -13.35 -8.62 -7.72
CA SER A 105 -14.50 -9.47 -7.95
C SER A 105 -14.59 -9.85 -9.41
N VAL A 106 -14.66 -11.15 -9.68
CA VAL A 106 -14.88 -11.70 -11.01
C VAL A 106 -16.31 -12.24 -11.06
N ASN A 107 -17.12 -11.72 -11.97
CA ASN A 107 -18.47 -12.22 -12.23
C ASN A 107 -18.46 -13.02 -13.54
N GLN A 108 -18.86 -14.29 -13.45
CA GLN A 108 -19.02 -15.19 -14.59
C GLN A 108 -20.39 -15.86 -14.49
N ASN A 109 -21.28 -15.61 -15.46
CA ASN A 109 -22.60 -16.25 -15.54
C ASN A 109 -23.36 -16.22 -14.20
N ASN A 110 -23.47 -15.04 -13.57
CA ASN A 110 -24.09 -14.80 -12.26
C ASN A 110 -23.39 -15.41 -11.05
N LYS A 111 -22.23 -16.05 -11.21
CA LYS A 111 -21.37 -16.46 -10.11
C LYS A 111 -20.32 -15.39 -9.86
N ILE A 112 -20.36 -14.80 -8.66
CA ILE A 112 -19.39 -13.80 -8.22
C ILE A 112 -18.35 -14.50 -7.33
N GLN A 113 -17.08 -14.36 -7.68
CA GLN A 113 -15.95 -14.78 -6.86
C GLN A 113 -15.13 -13.55 -6.52
N SER A 114 -14.90 -13.30 -5.24
CA SER A 114 -14.11 -12.15 -4.78
C SER A 114 -12.91 -12.57 -3.94
N ALA A 115 -11.87 -11.76 -3.98
CA ALA A 115 -10.69 -11.91 -3.16
C ALA A 115 -10.02 -10.56 -2.87
N ASN A 116 -9.37 -10.48 -1.72
CA ASN A 116 -8.51 -9.36 -1.35
C ASN A 116 -7.07 -9.71 -1.69
N ILE A 117 -6.43 -8.87 -2.50
CA ILE A 117 -5.03 -9.04 -2.89
C ILE A 117 -4.22 -7.94 -2.24
N GLN A 118 -3.28 -8.31 -1.38
CA GLN A 118 -2.33 -7.38 -0.79
C GLN A 118 -1.33 -6.92 -1.88
N ILE A 119 -1.16 -5.61 -2.01
CA ILE A 119 -0.36 -5.00 -3.07
C ILE A 119 1.01 -4.55 -2.58
N GLY A 120 1.14 -4.28 -1.28
CA GLY A 120 2.39 -3.86 -0.69
C GLY A 120 2.30 -3.70 0.82
N GLU A 121 3.26 -2.96 1.35
CA GLU A 121 3.40 -2.66 2.77
C GLU A 121 2.92 -1.24 3.07
N ASN A 122 2.63 -0.98 4.35
CA ASN A 122 2.30 0.35 4.80
C ASN A 122 3.54 1.25 4.86
N ALA A 123 3.30 2.54 4.94
CA ALA A 123 4.33 3.52 5.24
C ALA A 123 5.10 3.19 6.55
N PRO A 124 6.44 3.15 6.53
CA PRO A 124 7.24 2.83 7.71
C PRO A 124 6.96 3.77 8.88
N PHE A 125 6.83 3.23 10.09
CA PHE A 125 6.66 4.02 11.32
C PHE A 125 5.49 5.04 11.27
N ARG A 126 4.45 4.76 10.47
CA ARG A 126 3.22 5.58 10.39
C ARG A 126 2.02 4.97 11.10
N SER A 127 2.17 3.77 11.66
CA SER A 127 1.13 3.11 12.39
C SER A 127 0.98 3.67 13.82
N LEU A 128 -0.25 3.68 14.33
CA LEU A 128 -0.59 3.94 15.74
C LEU A 128 0.12 2.99 16.70
N THR A 129 0.45 1.79 16.25
CA THR A 129 1.22 0.80 16.98
C THR A 129 2.66 0.75 16.48
N TYR A 130 3.59 0.45 17.39
CA TYR A 130 4.98 0.22 16.99
C TYR A 130 5.10 -1.08 16.22
N GLN A 131 5.75 -1.02 15.06
CA GLN A 131 6.05 -2.22 14.27
C GLN A 131 7.02 -3.10 15.07
N THR A 132 6.80 -4.42 15.05
CA THR A 132 7.71 -5.41 15.66
C THR A 132 8.86 -5.79 14.73
N ASN A 133 8.76 -5.51 13.43
CA ASN A 133 9.72 -5.84 12.40
C ASN A 133 9.82 -4.66 11.41
N PRO A 134 11.01 -4.22 10.96
CA PRO A 134 12.35 -4.69 11.33
C PRO A 134 12.88 -4.15 12.66
N VAL A 135 12.30 -3.08 13.21
CA VAL A 135 12.84 -2.41 14.40
C VAL A 135 11.77 -2.32 15.50
N PRO A 136 11.72 -3.28 16.44
CA PRO A 136 10.81 -3.19 17.57
C PRO A 136 11.24 -2.10 18.54
N ARG A 137 10.27 -1.34 19.08
CA ARG A 137 10.51 -0.38 20.18
C ARG A 137 10.65 -1.12 21.51
N ILE A 138 11.84 -1.69 21.75
CA ILE A 138 12.15 -2.43 23.00
C ILE A 138 12.76 -1.57 24.12
N SER A 139 13.28 -0.38 23.79
CA SER A 139 13.91 0.51 24.77
C SER A 139 13.85 1.97 24.33
N PRO A 140 14.11 2.95 25.23
CA PRO A 140 14.24 4.37 24.86
C PRO A 140 15.34 4.63 23.81
N ASN A 141 16.34 3.75 23.73
CA ASN A 141 17.40 3.81 22.72
C ASN A 141 16.89 3.61 21.29
N PHE A 142 15.63 3.22 21.10
CA PHE A 142 14.96 3.20 19.81
C PHE A 142 15.09 4.53 19.05
N TYR A 143 15.09 5.67 19.75
CA TYR A 143 15.25 6.99 19.16
C TYR A 143 16.72 7.49 19.14
N SER A 144 17.69 6.63 19.49
CA SER A 144 19.09 7.03 19.66
C SER A 144 19.75 7.48 18.35
N ARG A 145 20.58 8.54 18.44
CA ARG A 145 21.32 9.14 17.32
C ARG A 145 22.67 8.46 17.02
N LYS A 146 23.05 7.40 17.74
CA LYS A 146 24.40 6.78 17.64
C LYS A 146 24.75 6.26 16.24
N ALA A 147 23.75 6.03 15.38
CA ALA A 147 23.95 5.55 14.01
C ALA A 147 24.38 6.65 13.02
N VAL A 148 24.17 7.94 13.33
CA VAL A 148 24.56 9.04 12.42
C VAL A 148 26.01 9.43 12.71
N LYS A 149 26.95 8.78 11.99
CA LYS A 149 28.39 8.93 12.25
C LYS A 149 29.06 10.13 11.58
N THR A 150 28.42 10.75 10.58
CA THR A 150 29.04 11.81 9.77
C THR A 150 28.30 13.15 9.91
N PRO A 151 29.03 14.27 10.04
CA PRO A 151 28.43 15.59 9.89
C PRO A 151 27.91 15.75 8.45
N ARG A 152 26.73 16.35 8.31
CA ARG A 152 26.03 16.53 7.02
C ARG A 152 25.72 18.00 6.78
N SER A 153 25.65 18.40 5.52
CA SER A 153 25.18 19.74 5.16
C SER A 153 23.66 19.88 5.37
N GLN A 154 23.17 21.11 5.49
CA GLN A 154 21.73 21.39 5.60
C GLN A 154 20.94 20.80 4.41
N GLU A 155 21.48 20.90 3.20
CA GLU A 155 20.86 20.30 2.01
C GLU A 155 20.79 18.77 2.11
N GLN A 156 21.88 18.12 2.52
CA GLN A 156 21.90 16.66 2.71
C GLN A 156 20.85 16.25 3.75
N ILE A 157 20.74 16.97 4.87
CA ILE A 157 19.72 16.71 5.89
C ILE A 157 18.32 16.82 5.29
N LEU A 158 18.03 17.84 4.49
CA LEU A 158 16.71 18.01 3.87
C LEU A 158 16.40 16.88 2.87
N ARG A 159 17.37 16.49 2.04
CA ARG A 159 17.20 15.39 1.08
C ARG A 159 17.05 14.03 1.79
N ASP A 160 17.85 13.79 2.82
CA ASP A 160 17.84 12.56 3.62
C ASP A 160 16.62 12.47 4.55
N SER A 161 16.05 13.60 4.95
CA SER A 161 14.79 13.65 5.71
C SER A 161 13.55 13.51 4.83
N GLY A 162 13.75 13.44 3.51
CA GLY A 162 12.71 13.08 2.56
C GLY A 162 12.11 11.72 2.88
N TYR A 163 10.79 11.60 2.71
CA TYR A 163 10.08 10.37 3.01
C TYR A 163 10.48 9.23 2.05
N SER A 164 11.00 8.13 2.59
CA SER A 164 11.26 6.88 1.86
C SER A 164 10.13 5.89 2.08
N LEU A 165 9.79 5.14 1.02
CA LEU A 165 8.83 4.03 1.09
C LEU A 165 9.48 2.71 1.51
N GLU A 166 10.80 2.66 1.54
CA GLU A 166 11.54 1.51 2.06
C GLU A 166 11.65 1.62 3.58
N THR A 167 11.30 0.55 4.27
CA THR A 167 11.38 0.48 5.73
C THR A 167 12.84 0.54 6.18
N PRO A 168 13.28 1.59 6.88
CA PRO A 168 14.66 1.71 7.31
C PRO A 168 14.98 0.77 8.48
N ASN A 169 16.25 0.41 8.62
CA ASN A 169 16.78 -0.41 9.73
C ASN A 169 16.81 0.31 11.08
N ASN A 170 16.39 1.57 11.15
CA ASN A 170 16.25 2.34 12.37
C ASN A 170 15.04 3.30 12.23
N PHE A 171 14.55 3.85 13.34
CA PHE A 171 13.35 4.71 13.33
C PHE A 171 13.45 5.96 12.45
N TRP A 172 14.62 6.58 12.40
CA TRP A 172 14.83 7.84 11.68
C TRP A 172 15.21 7.65 10.21
N GLY A 173 15.63 6.44 9.82
CA GLY A 173 16.31 6.21 8.55
C GLY A 173 17.56 7.09 8.44
N LYS A 174 17.52 8.05 7.50
CA LYS A 174 18.52 9.11 7.35
C LYS A 174 18.01 10.47 7.86
N ALA A 175 16.75 10.60 8.27
CA ALA A 175 16.21 11.85 8.77
C ALA A 175 16.92 12.27 10.07
N VAL A 176 17.01 13.58 10.30
CA VAL A 176 17.48 14.12 11.60
C VAL A 176 16.25 14.26 12.51
N PRO A 177 16.23 13.62 13.69
CA PRO A 177 15.24 13.94 14.72
C PRO A 177 15.27 15.42 15.10
N PRO A 178 14.12 16.05 15.41
CA PRO A 178 14.12 17.33 16.10
C PRO A 178 14.96 17.28 17.40
#